data_AF-A0A8H2VQW2-F1
#
_entry.id   AF-A0A8H2VQW2-F1
#
_cell.length_a   1.000
_cell.length_b   1.000
_cell.length_c   1.000
_cell.angle_alpha   90.00
_cell.angle_beta   90.00
_cell.angle_gamma   90.00
#
_symmetry.space_group_name_H-M   'P 1'
#
loop_
_entity.id
_entity.type
_entity.pdbx_description
1 polymer ?
#
loop_
_entity_poly.entity_id
_entity_poly.type
_entity_poly.pdbx_seq_one_letter_code
_entity_poly.pdbx_strand_id
1 'polypeptide(L)'
;MKIPKLTTHSLTFLIPILIFHQTDPTNAILQVSTKITLSPINLLTYLPRFAHINDTEARQEITHHNTMAWTCSGRSNGELISKMWNARLILSERVRDAMISVDRAHFTPSQHLAYEDSPQSIGYSATISAPHMHASALENLLPFLGEGKRVLDVGSGSGYLTAVMAELVFPSTSSSSSDTSSERPGDVKKKSGKVVGLEHIRALRNIGETNMMKSEKGRKWLQEKKVEFVVGDGRQGWIDPDGEEGWDAIHVGAAAMEIHEALIQQLRCPGRMFIPVEDSKGLGQYIWLVDKDREGKVSEEKLYGVRYVPLTDAPRTISDL
;
A
#
# COMPACT_ATOMS: atom_id res chain seq x y z
N MET A 1 30.37 56.10 14.81
CA MET A 1 29.97 56.61 13.49
C MET A 1 28.50 56.23 13.28
N LYS A 2 27.62 57.21 13.03
CA LYS A 2 26.15 57.12 13.15
C LYS A 2 25.51 56.31 12.00
N ILE A 3 24.54 55.46 12.33
CA ILE A 3 23.68 54.71 11.40
C ILE A 3 22.57 55.64 10.87
N PRO A 4 22.28 55.72 9.56
CA PRO A 4 21.11 56.42 9.04
C PRO A 4 19.87 55.50 8.95
N LYS A 5 18.71 56.06 9.32
CA LYS A 5 17.38 55.42 9.29
C LYS A 5 16.84 55.31 7.85
N LEU A 6 16.29 54.16 7.48
CA LEU A 6 15.56 53.93 6.24
C LEU A 6 14.09 54.40 6.39
N THR A 7 13.62 55.24 5.47
CA THR A 7 12.22 55.66 5.33
C THR A 7 11.45 54.65 4.50
N THR A 8 10.38 54.08 5.04
CA THR A 8 9.50 53.12 4.36
C THR A 8 8.42 53.85 3.54
N HIS A 9 8.28 53.51 2.25
CA HIS A 9 7.11 53.85 1.43
C HIS A 9 6.24 52.59 1.33
N SER A 10 4.96 52.69 1.69
CA SER A 10 3.99 51.59 1.60
C SER A 10 3.46 51.50 0.16
N LEU A 11 3.71 50.37 -0.53
CA LEU A 11 3.04 50.05 -1.80
C LEU A 11 1.81 49.17 -1.51
N THR A 12 0.63 49.64 -1.92
CA THR A 12 -0.64 48.89 -1.85
C THR A 12 -0.82 48.11 -3.15
N PHE A 13 -0.97 46.78 -3.08
CA PHE A 13 -1.38 45.95 -4.22
C PHE A 13 -2.80 45.41 -3.98
N LEU A 14 -3.66 45.54 -4.99
CA LEU A 14 -4.99 44.90 -5.07
C LEU A 14 -4.82 43.52 -5.71
N ILE A 15 -5.20 42.45 -5.02
CA ILE A 15 -5.29 41.10 -5.58
C ILE A 15 -6.77 40.71 -5.62
N PRO A 16 -7.38 40.47 -6.80
CA PRO A 16 -8.74 39.96 -6.87
C PRO A 16 -8.74 38.47 -6.50
N ILE A 17 -9.51 38.08 -5.49
CA ILE A 17 -9.78 36.68 -5.15
C ILE A 17 -11.06 36.28 -5.91
N LEU A 18 -10.93 35.31 -6.82
CA LEU A 18 -12.07 34.69 -7.51
C LEU A 18 -12.52 33.48 -6.67
N ILE A 19 -13.71 33.56 -6.07
CA ILE A 19 -14.34 32.42 -5.39
C ILE A 19 -15.35 31.81 -6.36
N PHE A 20 -15.10 30.57 -6.80
CA PHE A 20 -16.08 29.80 -7.56
C PHE A 20 -17.00 29.06 -6.58
N HIS A 21 -18.29 29.41 -6.59
CA HIS A 21 -19.35 28.59 -6.01
C HIS A 21 -20.10 27.89 -7.13
N GLN A 22 -20.18 26.56 -7.04
CA GLN A 22 -20.86 25.71 -8.00
C GLN A 22 -22.35 25.65 -7.66
N THR A 23 -23.20 26.45 -8.35
CA THR A 23 -24.61 26.15 -8.69
C THR A 23 -25.19 27.21 -9.63
N ASP A 24 -25.65 26.75 -10.81
CA ASP A 24 -26.58 27.33 -11.81
C ASP A 24 -26.18 28.61 -12.61
N PRO A 25 -26.42 28.67 -13.95
CA PRO A 25 -25.95 29.72 -14.82
C PRO A 25 -27.04 30.77 -15.07
N THR A 26 -26.99 31.91 -14.38
CA THR A 26 -27.56 33.18 -14.88
C THR A 26 -27.22 34.35 -13.95
N ASN A 27 -26.37 35.26 -14.45
CA ASN A 27 -26.22 36.69 -14.11
C ASN A 27 -26.03 37.15 -12.64
N ALA A 28 -24.84 37.73 -12.40
CA ALA A 28 -24.57 39.07 -11.80
C ALA A 28 -23.41 39.03 -10.78
N ILE A 29 -22.28 39.65 -11.13
CA ILE A 29 -21.09 39.79 -10.28
C ILE A 29 -21.26 41.01 -9.37
N LEU A 30 -21.31 40.80 -8.06
CA LEU A 30 -21.26 41.84 -7.03
C LEU A 30 -19.84 41.94 -6.46
N GLN A 31 -19.15 43.06 -6.68
CA GLN A 31 -17.86 43.37 -6.06
C GLN A 31 -18.06 43.90 -4.64
N VAL A 32 -17.46 43.24 -3.65
CA VAL A 32 -17.32 43.76 -2.27
C VAL A 32 -15.83 43.91 -1.97
N SER A 33 -15.41 45.09 -1.50
CA SER A 33 -14.03 45.39 -1.13
C SER A 33 -13.93 45.58 0.39
N THR A 34 -13.17 44.73 1.07
CA THR A 34 -12.79 44.88 2.48
C THR A 34 -11.28 45.13 2.62
N LYS A 35 -10.91 46.15 3.41
CA LYS A 35 -9.52 46.51 3.72
C LYS A 35 -9.04 45.71 4.93
N ILE A 36 -7.89 45.03 4.81
CA ILE A 36 -7.21 44.39 5.95
C ILE A 36 -5.82 45.04 6.08
N THR A 37 -5.48 45.44 7.31
CA THR A 37 -4.20 46.08 7.66
C THR A 37 -3.40 45.12 8.55
N LEU A 38 -2.18 44.74 8.17
CA LEU A 38 -1.30 43.87 8.97
C LEU A 38 0.03 44.59 9.27
N SER A 39 0.53 44.46 10.51
CA SER A 39 1.76 45.05 11.03
C SER A 39 2.99 44.15 10.82
N PRO A 40 4.24 44.69 10.81
CA PRO A 40 5.37 44.02 10.17
C PRO A 40 6.27 43.26 11.16
N ILE A 41 6.29 41.92 11.13
CA ILE A 41 7.39 41.10 11.68
C ILE A 41 7.65 39.89 10.75
N ASN A 42 8.89 39.86 10.22
CA ASN A 42 9.60 38.79 9.49
C ASN A 42 9.10 38.35 8.10
N LEU A 43 9.53 39.15 7.12
CA LEU A 43 9.54 38.91 5.67
C LEU A 43 10.87 38.23 5.26
N LEU A 44 10.89 36.91 5.19
CA LEU A 44 11.85 36.05 4.45
C LEU A 44 11.23 34.64 4.58
N THR A 45 10.64 33.98 3.59
CA THR A 45 10.76 33.98 2.14
C THR A 45 9.49 33.30 1.61
N TYR A 46 8.59 34.06 1.00
CA TYR A 46 7.47 33.50 0.22
C TYR A 46 7.24 34.42 -0.96
N LEU A 47 7.88 34.12 -2.10
CA LEU A 47 7.40 34.56 -3.41
C LEU A 47 7.60 33.45 -4.43
N PRO A 48 6.62 33.23 -5.32
CA PRO A 48 6.59 32.15 -6.29
C PRO A 48 7.43 32.53 -7.51
N ARG A 49 8.20 31.58 -8.04
CA ARG A 49 8.86 31.71 -9.33
C ARG A 49 8.18 30.76 -10.30
N PHE A 50 7.20 31.27 -11.04
CA PHE A 50 6.86 30.71 -12.34
C PHE A 50 8.03 31.03 -13.27
N ALA A 51 8.81 30.00 -13.60
CA ALA A 51 9.66 29.98 -14.76
C ALA A 51 9.53 28.57 -15.36
N HIS A 52 9.16 28.53 -16.63
CA HIS A 52 9.23 27.35 -17.48
C HIS A 52 10.57 26.63 -17.26
N ILE A 53 10.53 25.41 -16.75
CA ILE A 53 11.65 24.48 -16.74
C ILE A 53 11.22 23.32 -17.63
N ASN A 54 11.98 23.12 -18.70
CA ASN A 54 11.82 21.98 -19.58
C ASN A 54 11.97 20.68 -18.80
N ASP A 55 10.99 19.82 -19.01
CA ASP A 55 10.78 18.53 -18.38
C ASP A 55 11.81 17.51 -18.91
N THR A 56 13.07 17.65 -18.51
CA THR A 56 14.11 16.67 -18.90
C THR A 56 15.34 16.62 -17.97
N GLU A 57 15.54 17.59 -17.08
CA GLU A 57 16.74 17.65 -16.21
C GLU A 57 16.48 17.44 -14.71
N ALA A 58 15.22 17.16 -14.30
CA ALA A 58 14.88 16.85 -12.90
C ALA A 58 14.98 15.34 -12.56
N ARG A 59 15.61 14.54 -13.41
CA ARG A 59 16.10 13.20 -13.05
C ARG A 59 17.50 13.32 -12.47
N GLN A 60 17.60 13.96 -11.31
CA GLN A 60 18.81 13.85 -10.49
C GLN A 60 19.00 12.38 -10.14
N GLU A 61 20.17 11.88 -10.51
CA GLU A 61 20.72 10.57 -10.20
C GLU A 61 20.31 10.10 -8.80
N ILE A 62 19.39 9.14 -8.77
CA ILE A 62 19.26 8.22 -7.64
C ILE A 62 20.54 7.38 -7.70
N THR A 63 21.62 7.90 -7.13
CA THR A 63 22.75 7.07 -6.75
C THR A 63 22.18 5.98 -5.85
N HIS A 64 22.11 4.75 -6.38
CA HIS A 64 21.87 3.55 -5.59
C HIS A 64 22.96 3.52 -4.53
N HIS A 65 22.69 4.11 -3.36
CA HIS A 65 23.44 3.72 -2.18
C HIS A 65 23.20 2.23 -2.03
N ASN A 66 24.31 1.49 -2.11
CA ASN A 66 24.40 0.04 -2.03
C ASN A 66 24.08 -0.40 -0.58
N THR A 67 22.93 0.02 -0.07
CA THR A 67 22.44 -0.35 1.24
C THR A 67 21.96 -1.78 1.11
N MET A 68 22.76 -2.72 1.59
CA MET A 68 22.43 -4.13 1.60
C MET A 68 21.19 -4.33 2.48
N ALA A 69 20.02 -4.53 1.87
CA ALA A 69 18.74 -4.65 2.57
C ALA A 69 18.81 -5.63 3.77
N TRP A 70 19.51 -6.75 3.59
CA TRP A 70 19.81 -7.78 4.60
C TRP A 70 20.45 -7.31 5.93
N THR A 71 20.83 -6.04 6.06
CA THR A 71 21.48 -5.49 7.26
C THR A 71 20.53 -4.78 8.22
N CYS A 72 19.24 -4.70 7.90
CA CYS A 72 18.27 -3.94 8.69
C CYS A 72 17.67 -4.67 9.91
N SER A 73 18.18 -5.84 10.29
CA SER A 73 17.71 -6.63 11.44
C SER A 73 17.65 -5.83 12.76
N GLY A 74 16.64 -6.09 13.59
CA GLY A 74 16.42 -5.43 14.88
C GLY A 74 16.20 -6.40 16.05
N ARG A 75 16.08 -5.87 17.28
CA ARG A 75 15.72 -6.65 18.49
C ARG A 75 14.21 -6.61 18.78
N SER A 76 13.48 -5.75 18.08
CA SER A 76 12.03 -5.60 18.16
C SER A 76 11.48 -5.22 16.78
N ASN A 77 10.16 -5.34 16.59
CA ASN A 77 9.50 -4.89 15.35
C ASN A 77 9.80 -3.40 15.08
N GLY A 78 9.67 -2.55 16.10
CA GLY A 78 9.94 -1.12 15.97
C GLY A 78 11.38 -0.80 15.56
N GLU A 79 12.38 -1.52 16.10
CA GLU A 79 13.79 -1.32 15.72
C GLU A 79 14.04 -1.77 14.26
N LEU A 80 13.52 -2.94 13.86
CA LEU A 80 13.60 -3.43 12.48
C LEU A 80 13.03 -2.39 11.51
N ILE A 81 11.80 -1.94 11.73
CA ILE A 81 11.15 -0.97 10.83
C ILE A 81 11.86 0.38 10.83
N SER A 82 12.36 0.84 11.98
CA SER A 82 13.13 2.09 12.07
C SER A 82 14.43 2.01 11.26
N LYS A 83 15.14 0.87 11.30
CA LYS A 83 16.35 0.66 10.48
C LYS A 83 16.02 0.63 8.99
N MET A 84 14.96 -0.06 8.59
CA MET A 84 14.50 -0.09 7.19
C MET A 84 14.10 1.30 6.68
N TRP A 85 13.42 2.10 7.51
CA TRP A 85 13.08 3.50 7.21
C TRP A 85 14.33 4.35 6.99
N ASN A 86 15.28 4.29 7.92
CA ASN A 86 16.54 5.04 7.81
C ASN A 86 17.39 4.60 6.61
N ALA A 87 17.31 3.32 6.24
CA ALA A 87 17.96 2.74 5.07
C ALA A 87 17.25 3.06 3.73
N ARG A 88 16.12 3.77 3.75
CA ARG A 88 15.28 4.08 2.58
C ARG A 88 14.70 2.85 1.88
N LEU A 89 14.48 1.76 2.63
CA LEU A 89 13.73 0.58 2.16
C LEU A 89 12.22 0.74 2.35
N ILE A 90 11.83 1.64 3.25
CA ILE A 90 10.46 2.15 3.40
C ILE A 90 10.54 3.66 3.12
N LEU A 91 9.62 4.15 2.29
CA LEU A 91 9.60 5.51 1.78
C LEU A 91 8.38 6.30 2.30
N SER A 92 7.24 5.63 2.41
CA SER A 92 5.96 6.23 2.79
C SER A 92 5.69 6.04 4.28
N GLU A 93 5.31 7.11 4.97
CA GLU A 93 4.95 7.04 6.39
C GLU A 93 3.79 6.07 6.65
N ARG A 94 2.82 6.02 5.73
CA ARG A 94 1.71 5.05 5.79
C ARG A 94 2.19 3.60 5.82
N VAL A 95 3.19 3.24 5.00
CA VAL A 95 3.77 1.89 4.98
C VAL A 95 4.56 1.63 6.25
N ARG A 96 5.39 2.59 6.68
CA ARG A 96 6.14 2.53 7.94
C ARG A 96 5.21 2.24 9.12
N ASP A 97 4.15 3.04 9.27
CA ASP A 97 3.24 2.98 10.41
C ASP A 97 2.40 1.70 10.41
N ALA A 98 2.00 1.21 9.22
CA ALA A 98 1.33 -0.07 9.07
C ALA A 98 2.25 -1.25 9.45
N MET A 99 3.50 -1.26 8.98
CA MET A 99 4.47 -2.31 9.33
C MET A 99 4.87 -2.25 10.81
N ILE A 100 4.89 -1.06 11.44
CA ILE A 100 5.08 -0.91 12.90
C ILE A 100 3.92 -1.54 13.66
N SER A 101 2.68 -1.35 13.18
CA SER A 101 1.46 -1.81 13.84
C SER A 101 1.26 -3.33 13.79
N VAL A 102 1.87 -4.02 12.83
CA VAL A 102 1.83 -5.47 12.69
C VAL A 102 3.14 -6.08 13.17
N ASP A 103 3.15 -6.62 14.39
CA ASP A 103 4.32 -7.29 14.94
C ASP A 103 4.64 -8.58 14.15
N ARG A 104 5.76 -8.56 13.44
CA ARG A 104 6.24 -9.70 12.63
C ARG A 104 6.41 -10.98 13.45
N ALA A 105 6.69 -10.87 14.75
CA ALA A 105 6.81 -12.01 15.65
C ALA A 105 5.53 -12.86 15.75
N HIS A 106 4.36 -12.29 15.48
CA HIS A 106 3.11 -13.06 15.43
C HIS A 106 3.07 -14.02 14.23
N PHE A 107 3.86 -13.78 13.18
CA PHE A 107 3.78 -14.46 11.89
C PHE A 107 5.00 -15.34 11.58
N THR A 108 5.94 -15.45 12.51
CA THR A 108 7.15 -16.26 12.38
C THR A 108 7.14 -17.42 13.38
N PRO A 109 7.54 -18.65 13.00
CA PRO A 109 7.61 -19.77 13.94
C PRO A 109 8.67 -19.58 15.03
N SER A 110 9.81 -18.96 14.69
CA SER A 110 10.89 -18.66 15.62
C SER A 110 10.83 -17.21 16.06
N GLN A 111 10.61 -16.98 17.36
CA GLN A 111 10.64 -15.63 17.95
C GLN A 111 12.04 -15.00 17.88
N HIS A 112 13.10 -15.82 17.95
CA HIS A 112 14.48 -15.32 17.89
C HIS A 112 14.85 -14.72 16.54
N LEU A 113 14.24 -15.20 15.46
CA LEU A 113 14.51 -14.77 14.09
C LEU A 113 13.43 -13.79 13.57
N ALA A 114 12.46 -13.42 14.41
CA ALA A 114 11.29 -12.65 14.02
C ALA A 114 11.62 -11.31 13.36
N TYR A 115 12.73 -10.70 13.80
CA TYR A 115 13.13 -9.35 13.42
C TYR A 115 14.42 -9.32 12.60
N GLU A 116 14.81 -10.45 12.01
CA GLU A 116 15.86 -10.48 11.00
C GLU A 116 15.32 -10.03 9.65
N ASP A 117 16.09 -9.19 8.94
CA ASP A 117 15.76 -8.81 7.57
C ASP A 117 16.14 -9.91 6.56
N SER A 118 15.53 -11.08 6.73
CA SER A 118 15.77 -12.29 5.94
C SER A 118 14.50 -13.17 5.89
N PRO A 119 14.35 -14.02 4.86
CA PRO A 119 13.27 -15.00 4.82
C PRO A 119 13.40 -16.02 5.94
N GLN A 120 12.28 -16.42 6.52
CA GLN A 120 12.24 -17.43 7.58
C GLN A 120 11.33 -18.59 7.18
N SER A 121 11.75 -19.83 7.42
CA SER A 121 10.93 -21.01 7.07
C SER A 121 9.63 -21.03 7.90
N ILE A 122 8.53 -21.36 7.23
CA ILE A 122 7.20 -21.55 7.85
C ILE A 122 6.67 -22.97 7.68
N GLY A 123 7.54 -23.90 7.28
CA GLY A 123 7.18 -25.26 6.90
C GLY A 123 6.68 -25.37 5.46
N TYR A 124 6.36 -26.58 5.01
CA TYR A 124 5.78 -26.86 3.69
C TYR A 124 6.59 -26.30 2.49
N SER A 125 7.92 -26.24 2.63
CA SER A 125 8.82 -25.61 1.64
C SER A 125 8.52 -24.13 1.36
N ALA A 126 7.79 -23.46 2.25
CA ALA A 126 7.47 -22.05 2.18
C ALA A 126 8.27 -21.24 3.21
N THR A 127 8.42 -19.95 2.93
CA THR A 127 9.05 -18.98 3.81
C THR A 127 8.17 -17.75 3.94
N ILE A 128 8.13 -17.14 5.12
CA ILE A 128 7.74 -15.73 5.23
C ILE A 128 8.87 -14.88 4.63
N SER A 129 8.54 -14.06 3.63
CA SER A 129 9.51 -13.22 2.91
C SER A 129 10.25 -12.26 3.84
N ALA A 130 11.45 -11.85 3.42
CA ALA A 130 12.21 -10.83 4.14
C ALA A 130 11.38 -9.53 4.30
N PRO A 131 11.48 -8.85 5.46
CA PRO A 131 10.85 -7.55 5.69
C PRO A 131 10.97 -6.55 4.54
N HIS A 132 12.15 -6.37 3.94
CA HIS A 132 12.31 -5.43 2.82
C HIS A 132 11.50 -5.79 1.58
N MET A 133 11.25 -7.08 1.33
CA MET A 133 10.40 -7.51 0.22
C MET A 133 8.93 -7.16 0.46
N HIS A 134 8.46 -7.28 1.70
CA HIS A 134 7.14 -6.80 2.08
C HIS A 134 7.02 -5.29 1.94
N ALA A 135 8.02 -4.53 2.42
CA ALA A 135 8.06 -3.09 2.25
C ALA A 135 7.95 -2.69 0.78
N SER A 136 8.74 -3.32 -0.10
CA SER A 136 8.69 -3.00 -1.53
C SER A 136 7.33 -3.30 -2.17
N ALA A 137 6.71 -4.45 -1.85
CA ALA A 137 5.36 -4.76 -2.33
C ALA A 137 4.34 -3.71 -1.87
N LEU A 138 4.39 -3.32 -0.58
CA LEU A 138 3.49 -2.33 0.01
C LEU A 138 3.66 -0.95 -0.62
N GLU A 139 4.89 -0.48 -0.84
CA GLU A 139 5.16 0.82 -1.48
C GLU A 139 4.61 0.86 -2.91
N ASN A 140 4.80 -0.21 -3.68
CA ASN A 140 4.33 -0.26 -5.07
C ASN A 140 2.81 -0.39 -5.19
N LEU A 141 2.15 -1.02 -4.20
CA LEU A 141 0.69 -1.19 -4.15
C LEU A 141 -0.03 -0.05 -3.41
N LEU A 142 0.68 0.79 -2.64
CA LEU A 142 0.10 1.81 -1.77
C LEU A 142 -0.99 2.70 -2.41
N PRO A 143 -0.91 3.13 -3.69
CA PRO A 143 -1.98 3.89 -4.32
C PRO A 143 -3.34 3.18 -4.39
N PHE A 144 -3.33 1.84 -4.28
CA PHE A 144 -4.49 0.96 -4.33
C PHE A 144 -4.83 0.34 -2.96
N LEU A 145 -4.12 0.75 -1.91
CA LEU A 145 -4.36 0.33 -0.52
C LEU A 145 -4.92 1.51 0.29
N GLY A 146 -6.20 1.44 0.65
CA GLY A 146 -6.89 2.50 1.39
C GLY A 146 -8.31 2.11 1.78
N GLU A 147 -9.03 3.00 2.48
CA GLU A 147 -10.40 2.74 2.91
C GLU A 147 -11.31 2.33 1.74
N GLY A 148 -12.10 1.27 1.95
CA GLY A 148 -13.04 0.76 0.93
C GLY A 148 -12.39 -0.05 -0.19
N LYS A 149 -11.06 -0.20 -0.21
CA LYS A 149 -10.36 -0.99 -1.23
C LYS A 149 -10.47 -2.48 -0.98
N ARG A 150 -10.46 -3.25 -2.07
CA ARG A 150 -10.41 -4.72 -2.04
C ARG A 150 -9.04 -5.21 -2.46
N VAL A 151 -8.45 -6.11 -1.68
CA VAL A 151 -7.08 -6.57 -1.86
C VAL A 151 -7.03 -8.09 -1.82
N LEU A 152 -6.35 -8.70 -2.80
CA LEU A 152 -6.07 -10.12 -2.84
C LEU A 152 -4.57 -10.37 -2.62
N ASP A 153 -4.24 -11.24 -1.68
CA ASP A 153 -2.90 -11.70 -1.36
C ASP A 153 -2.76 -13.17 -1.77
N VAL A 154 -2.24 -13.42 -2.95
CA VAL A 154 -2.04 -14.77 -3.52
C VAL A 154 -0.75 -15.38 -2.96
N GLY A 155 -0.85 -16.58 -2.39
CA GLY A 155 0.27 -17.18 -1.65
C GLY A 155 0.49 -16.50 -0.31
N SER A 156 -0.60 -16.27 0.43
CA SER A 156 -0.59 -15.52 1.69
C SER A 156 0.30 -16.12 2.79
N GLY A 157 0.60 -17.43 2.72
CA GLY A 157 1.61 -18.08 3.55
C GLY A 157 1.42 -17.85 5.05
N SER A 158 2.33 -17.11 5.67
CA SER A 158 2.25 -16.82 7.11
C SER A 158 1.12 -15.87 7.50
N GLY A 159 0.53 -15.14 6.54
CA GLY A 159 -0.48 -14.11 6.73
C GLY A 159 0.06 -12.72 7.09
N TYR A 160 1.38 -12.53 7.13
CA TYR A 160 1.99 -11.25 7.54
C TYR A 160 1.61 -10.11 6.60
N LEU A 161 1.83 -10.27 5.30
CA LEU A 161 1.55 -9.20 4.33
C LEU A 161 0.05 -8.91 4.25
N THR A 162 -0.79 -9.95 4.32
CA THR A 162 -2.25 -9.82 4.44
C THR A 162 -2.63 -8.90 5.62
N ALA A 163 -1.99 -9.08 6.79
CA ALA A 163 -2.23 -8.23 7.96
C ALA A 163 -1.76 -6.78 7.78
N VAL A 164 -0.60 -6.55 7.15
CA VAL A 164 -0.12 -5.19 6.88
C VAL A 164 -1.02 -4.47 5.86
N MET A 165 -1.47 -5.17 4.82
CA MET A 165 -2.45 -4.64 3.87
C MET A 165 -3.79 -4.33 4.56
N ALA A 166 -4.21 -5.13 5.54
CA ALA A 166 -5.39 -4.84 6.34
C ALA A 166 -5.26 -3.57 7.19
N GLU A 167 -4.10 -3.28 7.80
CA GLU A 167 -3.86 -1.97 8.47
C GLU A 167 -4.01 -0.79 7.49
N LEU A 168 -3.54 -0.95 6.25
CA LEU A 168 -3.63 0.11 5.23
C LEU A 168 -5.05 0.32 4.70
N VAL A 169 -5.86 -0.73 4.65
CA VAL A 169 -7.27 -0.69 4.20
C VAL A 169 -8.23 -0.30 5.32
N PHE A 170 -7.91 -0.61 6.58
CA PHE A 170 -8.75 -0.36 7.76
C PHE A 170 -8.02 0.44 8.85
N PRO A 171 -7.60 1.69 8.58
CA PRO A 171 -6.83 2.49 9.52
C PRO A 171 -7.63 2.77 10.81
N SER A 172 -6.95 2.73 11.97
CA SER A 172 -7.59 2.93 13.29
C SER A 172 -8.14 4.34 13.54
N THR A 173 -7.81 5.31 12.66
CA THR A 173 -8.29 6.70 12.74
C THR A 173 -9.71 6.87 12.25
N SER A 174 -10.37 5.82 11.74
CA SER A 174 -11.83 5.80 11.72
C SER A 174 -12.30 5.63 13.17
N SER A 175 -12.15 6.70 13.95
CA SER A 175 -12.94 6.96 15.14
C SER A 175 -14.35 6.51 14.81
N SER A 176 -14.87 5.63 15.65
CA SER A 176 -16.28 5.35 15.78
C SER A 176 -17.02 6.69 15.78
N SER A 177 -17.43 7.16 14.61
CA SER A 177 -18.76 7.71 14.50
C SER A 177 -19.64 6.52 14.84
N SER A 178 -19.95 6.40 16.14
CA SER A 178 -21.26 6.01 16.59
C SER A 178 -22.27 7.01 16.00
N ASP A 179 -22.34 7.09 14.68
CA ASP A 179 -23.52 7.51 13.99
C ASP A 179 -24.41 6.27 14.07
N THR A 180 -25.19 6.24 15.14
CA THR A 180 -26.62 5.91 15.04
C THR A 180 -27.24 6.84 13.99
N SER A 181 -26.82 6.72 12.73
CA SER A 181 -27.52 7.30 11.61
C SER A 181 -28.72 6.41 11.42
N SER A 182 -29.86 6.87 11.95
CA SER A 182 -31.14 6.72 11.29
C SER A 182 -30.91 6.60 9.78
N GLU A 183 -31.12 5.40 9.24
CA GLU A 183 -30.99 5.14 7.81
C GLU A 183 -31.93 6.12 7.09
N ARG A 184 -31.37 7.13 6.43
CA ARG A 184 -32.16 7.94 5.50
C ARG A 184 -32.34 7.09 4.25
N PRO A 185 -33.58 6.89 3.78
CA PRO A 185 -33.81 6.19 2.51
C PRO A 185 -33.09 6.96 1.39
N GLY A 186 -31.98 6.43 0.88
CA GLY A 186 -31.20 7.04 -0.21
C GLY A 186 -29.68 7.08 -0.02
N ASP A 187 -29.15 6.76 1.17
CA ASP A 187 -27.70 6.72 1.37
C ASP A 187 -27.07 5.52 0.66
N VAL A 188 -26.17 5.80 -0.29
CA VAL A 188 -25.38 4.79 -0.99
C VAL A 188 -24.55 4.02 0.04
N LYS A 189 -24.85 2.73 0.21
CA LYS A 189 -24.12 1.82 1.11
C LYS A 189 -22.61 1.96 0.83
N LYS A 190 -21.86 2.59 1.74
CA LYS A 190 -20.41 2.76 1.63
C LYS A 190 -19.81 1.35 1.50
N LYS A 191 -19.26 1.01 0.33
CA LYS A 191 -18.67 -0.31 0.07
C LYS A 191 -17.60 -0.59 1.13
N SER A 192 -17.77 -1.66 1.90
CA SER A 192 -16.80 -2.09 2.90
C SER A 192 -15.58 -2.67 2.18
N GLY A 193 -14.39 -2.18 2.51
CA GLY A 193 -13.15 -2.78 2.01
C GLY A 193 -13.01 -4.23 2.46
N LYS A 194 -12.15 -5.00 1.77
CA LYS A 194 -11.95 -6.43 2.04
C LYS A 194 -10.52 -6.82 1.72
N VAL A 195 -9.89 -7.65 2.54
CA VAL A 195 -8.56 -8.20 2.27
C VAL A 195 -8.63 -9.72 2.36
N VAL A 196 -8.20 -10.42 1.31
CA VAL A 196 -8.25 -11.89 1.26
C VAL A 196 -6.86 -12.47 1.09
N GLY A 197 -6.46 -13.35 2.01
CA GLY A 197 -5.30 -14.22 1.86
C GLY A 197 -5.69 -15.53 1.19
N LEU A 198 -5.20 -15.76 -0.03
CA LEU A 198 -5.44 -16.98 -0.81
C LEU A 198 -4.22 -17.90 -0.70
N GLU A 199 -4.42 -19.16 -0.35
CA GLU A 199 -3.34 -20.11 -0.08
C GLU A 199 -3.72 -21.53 -0.53
N HIS A 200 -2.85 -22.20 -1.28
CA HIS A 200 -3.15 -23.53 -1.81
C HIS A 200 -2.91 -24.66 -0.80
N ILE A 201 -2.05 -24.44 0.21
CA ILE A 201 -1.78 -25.40 1.27
C ILE A 201 -2.66 -25.09 2.47
N ARG A 202 -3.67 -25.94 2.72
CA ARG A 202 -4.63 -25.76 3.83
C ARG A 202 -3.97 -25.50 5.19
N ALA A 203 -2.85 -26.15 5.48
CA ALA A 203 -2.12 -25.94 6.72
C ALA A 203 -1.50 -24.54 6.82
N LEU A 204 -0.94 -24.00 5.74
CA LEU A 204 -0.43 -22.63 5.69
C LEU A 204 -1.57 -21.62 5.80
N ARG A 205 -2.71 -21.87 5.13
CA ARG A 205 -3.92 -21.04 5.29
C ARG A 205 -4.30 -20.92 6.76
N ASN A 206 -4.38 -22.06 7.45
CA ASN A 206 -4.74 -22.11 8.87
C ASN A 206 -3.70 -21.40 9.75
N ILE A 207 -2.40 -21.50 9.41
CA ILE A 207 -1.32 -20.77 10.09
C ILE A 207 -1.53 -19.26 9.91
N GLY A 208 -1.83 -18.79 8.70
CA GLY A 208 -2.12 -17.37 8.42
C GLY A 208 -3.24 -16.81 9.29
N GLU A 209 -4.37 -17.51 9.31
CA GLU A 209 -5.52 -17.16 10.14
C GLU A 209 -5.18 -17.19 11.64
N THR A 210 -4.45 -18.23 12.10
CA THR A 210 -4.04 -18.36 13.50
C THR A 210 -3.09 -17.25 13.92
N ASN A 211 -2.16 -16.84 13.06
CA ASN A 211 -1.24 -15.74 13.33
C ASN A 211 -1.99 -14.40 13.43
N MET A 212 -2.94 -14.16 12.51
CA MET A 212 -3.81 -12.98 12.54
C MET A 212 -4.55 -12.85 13.89
N MET A 213 -5.08 -13.97 14.41
CA MET A 213 -5.79 -14.00 15.69
C MET A 213 -4.95 -13.64 16.92
N LYS A 214 -3.62 -13.56 16.82
CA LYS A 214 -2.76 -13.17 17.95
C LYS A 214 -2.96 -11.71 18.35
N SER A 215 -3.34 -10.84 17.42
CA SER A 215 -3.64 -9.43 17.68
C SER A 215 -5.15 -9.17 17.91
N GLU A 216 -5.50 -8.17 18.70
CA GLU A 216 -6.89 -7.77 18.91
C GLU A 216 -7.56 -7.28 17.62
N LYS A 217 -6.85 -6.41 16.86
CA LYS A 217 -7.32 -5.94 15.56
C LYS A 217 -7.56 -7.08 14.58
N GLY A 218 -6.62 -8.04 14.50
CA GLY A 218 -6.74 -9.20 13.63
C GLY A 218 -7.96 -10.07 13.97
N ARG A 219 -8.22 -10.34 15.25
CA ARG A 219 -9.45 -11.03 15.70
C ARG A 219 -10.71 -10.28 15.26
N LYS A 220 -10.72 -8.96 15.44
CA LYS A 220 -11.85 -8.10 15.04
C LYS A 220 -12.07 -8.15 13.52
N TRP A 221 -11.03 -8.03 12.71
CA TRP A 221 -11.15 -8.10 11.25
C TRP A 221 -11.69 -9.44 10.75
N LEU A 222 -11.23 -10.55 11.34
CA LEU A 222 -11.74 -11.89 11.01
C LEU A 222 -13.23 -12.02 11.41
N GLN A 223 -13.59 -11.59 12.62
CA GLN A 223 -14.98 -11.64 13.10
C GLN A 223 -15.93 -10.79 12.23
N GLU A 224 -15.46 -9.62 11.79
CA GLU A 224 -16.22 -8.71 10.92
C GLU A 224 -16.14 -9.10 9.43
N LYS A 225 -15.46 -10.19 9.07
CA LYS A 225 -15.19 -10.61 7.69
C LYS A 225 -14.52 -9.53 6.81
N LYS A 226 -13.80 -8.61 7.44
CA LYS A 226 -12.96 -7.62 6.75
C LYS A 226 -11.69 -8.25 6.18
N VAL A 227 -11.19 -9.26 6.87
CA VAL A 227 -10.07 -10.10 6.43
C VAL A 227 -10.54 -11.55 6.40
N GLU A 228 -10.20 -12.28 5.34
CA GLU A 228 -10.48 -13.71 5.23
C GLU A 228 -9.25 -14.46 4.73
N PHE A 229 -9.05 -15.69 5.20
CA PHE A 229 -8.05 -16.61 4.66
C PHE A 229 -8.79 -17.77 3.99
N VAL A 230 -8.49 -18.03 2.72
CA VAL A 230 -9.21 -19.00 1.88
C VAL A 230 -8.25 -20.00 1.25
N VAL A 231 -8.75 -21.20 0.97
CA VAL A 231 -7.99 -22.25 0.29
C VAL A 231 -8.34 -22.28 -1.18
N GLY A 232 -7.35 -22.18 -2.06
CA GLY A 232 -7.56 -22.25 -3.50
C GLY A 232 -6.28 -22.11 -4.31
N ASP A 233 -6.38 -22.36 -5.62
CA ASP A 233 -5.28 -22.18 -6.55
C ASP A 233 -5.07 -20.70 -6.87
N GLY A 234 -3.94 -20.16 -6.40
CA GLY A 234 -3.55 -18.77 -6.62
C GLY A 234 -3.53 -18.32 -8.08
N ARG A 235 -3.26 -19.24 -9.01
CA ARG A 235 -3.21 -18.97 -10.46
C ARG A 235 -4.57 -18.60 -11.04
N GLN A 236 -5.65 -19.01 -10.37
CA GLN A 236 -7.04 -18.73 -10.75
C GLN A 236 -7.62 -17.50 -10.03
N GLY A 237 -6.86 -16.86 -9.15
CA GLY A 237 -7.36 -15.80 -8.29
C GLY A 237 -8.45 -16.29 -7.33
N TRP A 238 -9.32 -15.38 -6.90
CA TRP A 238 -10.43 -15.69 -6.01
C TRP A 238 -11.66 -14.83 -6.35
N ILE A 239 -12.78 -15.49 -6.62
CA ILE A 239 -14.07 -14.83 -6.82
C ILE A 239 -14.76 -14.74 -5.47
N ASP A 240 -15.18 -13.54 -5.08
CA ASP A 240 -15.87 -13.33 -3.81
C ASP A 240 -17.24 -14.04 -3.84
N PRO A 241 -17.52 -14.99 -2.93
CA PRO A 241 -18.83 -15.63 -2.86
C PRO A 241 -19.97 -14.65 -2.55
N ASP A 242 -19.66 -13.49 -1.98
CA ASP A 242 -20.64 -12.43 -1.70
C ASP A 242 -21.02 -11.61 -2.95
N GLY A 243 -20.44 -11.93 -4.12
CA GLY A 243 -20.79 -11.33 -5.42
C GLY A 243 -20.10 -10.00 -5.74
N GLU A 244 -19.18 -9.53 -4.89
CA GLU A 244 -18.35 -8.36 -5.21
C GLU A 244 -17.21 -8.70 -6.16
N GLU A 245 -17.25 -8.10 -7.36
CA GLU A 245 -16.27 -8.37 -8.41
C GLU A 245 -14.96 -7.61 -8.23
N GLY A 246 -13.86 -8.33 -8.47
CA GLY A 246 -12.52 -7.82 -8.74
C GLY A 246 -11.79 -7.11 -7.58
N TRP A 247 -10.49 -6.94 -7.72
CA TRP A 247 -9.57 -6.45 -6.69
C TRP A 247 -8.91 -5.15 -7.12
N ASP A 248 -8.87 -4.16 -6.23
CA ASP A 248 -8.14 -2.91 -6.46
C ASP A 248 -6.63 -3.14 -6.45
N ALA A 249 -6.16 -4.08 -5.61
CA ALA A 249 -4.77 -4.51 -5.55
C ALA A 249 -4.67 -6.04 -5.51
N ILE A 250 -3.72 -6.60 -6.25
CA ILE A 250 -3.35 -8.01 -6.17
C ILE A 250 -1.85 -8.12 -5.85
N HIS A 251 -1.51 -8.80 -4.78
CA HIS A 251 -0.15 -9.23 -4.51
C HIS A 251 0.00 -10.72 -4.81
N VAL A 252 1.12 -11.13 -5.39
CA VAL A 252 1.48 -12.53 -5.56
C VAL A 252 2.80 -12.80 -4.84
N GLY A 253 2.75 -13.62 -3.80
CA GLY A 253 3.87 -13.95 -2.92
C GLY A 253 4.71 -15.13 -3.36
N ALA A 254 4.57 -15.59 -4.61
CA ALA A 254 5.31 -16.73 -5.17
C ALA A 254 5.59 -16.50 -6.67
N ALA A 255 6.76 -16.93 -7.14
CA ALA A 255 7.21 -16.73 -8.51
C ALA A 255 6.35 -17.53 -9.49
N ALA A 256 5.64 -16.83 -10.36
CA ALA A 256 4.84 -17.43 -11.42
C ALA A 256 5.70 -17.71 -12.67
N MET A 257 5.33 -18.75 -13.44
CA MET A 257 5.93 -18.98 -14.76
C MET A 257 5.52 -17.89 -15.77
N GLU A 258 4.31 -17.35 -15.62
CA GLU A 258 3.75 -16.30 -16.46
C GLU A 258 2.79 -15.42 -15.66
N ILE A 259 2.43 -14.28 -16.22
CA ILE A 259 1.36 -13.42 -15.67
C ILE A 259 0.02 -14.06 -16.04
N HIS A 260 -0.70 -14.56 -15.05
CA HIS A 260 -1.95 -15.30 -15.27
C HIS A 260 -3.10 -14.37 -15.68
N GLU A 261 -3.73 -14.65 -16.82
CA GLU A 261 -4.87 -13.90 -17.35
C GLU A 261 -6.04 -13.83 -16.35
N ALA A 262 -6.27 -14.88 -15.56
CA ALA A 262 -7.32 -14.89 -14.53
C ALA A 262 -7.12 -13.79 -13.47
N LEU A 263 -5.87 -13.48 -13.10
CA LEU A 263 -5.55 -12.39 -12.17
C LEU A 263 -5.74 -11.02 -12.83
N ILE A 264 -5.36 -10.89 -14.10
CA ILE A 264 -5.61 -9.67 -14.88
C ILE A 264 -7.11 -9.41 -14.97
N GLN A 265 -7.92 -10.41 -15.30
CA GLN A 265 -9.38 -10.28 -15.40
C GLN A 265 -10.02 -9.83 -14.09
N GLN A 266 -9.54 -10.36 -12.97
CA GLN A 266 -10.02 -9.97 -11.64
C GLN A 266 -9.45 -8.63 -11.16
N LEU A 267 -8.51 -8.00 -11.84
CA LEU A 267 -8.02 -6.66 -11.47
C LEU A 267 -9.06 -5.59 -11.84
N ARG A 268 -9.42 -4.72 -10.89
CA ARG A 268 -10.37 -3.61 -11.10
C ARG A 268 -9.78 -2.51 -12.00
N CYS A 269 -10.66 -1.66 -12.52
CA CYS A 269 -10.31 -0.43 -13.22
C CYS A 269 -10.57 0.79 -12.31
N PRO A 270 -9.56 1.54 -11.86
CA PRO A 270 -8.13 1.22 -11.96
C PRO A 270 -7.70 0.22 -10.88
N GLY A 271 -6.61 -0.51 -11.14
CA GLY A 271 -6.06 -1.51 -10.21
C GLY A 271 -4.61 -1.86 -10.55
N ARG A 272 -3.89 -2.42 -9.59
CA ARG A 272 -2.50 -2.85 -9.76
C ARG A 272 -2.22 -4.23 -9.19
N MET A 273 -1.42 -5.01 -9.91
CA MET A 273 -0.85 -6.26 -9.45
C MET A 273 0.67 -6.15 -9.29
N PHE A 274 1.18 -6.73 -8.20
CA PHE A 274 2.61 -6.93 -7.95
C PHE A 274 2.89 -8.43 -7.98
N ILE A 275 3.70 -8.90 -8.94
CA ILE A 275 3.93 -10.33 -9.18
C ILE A 275 5.39 -10.63 -9.54
N PRO A 276 6.06 -11.56 -8.85
CA PRO A 276 7.32 -12.13 -9.32
C PRO A 276 7.05 -13.12 -10.46
N VAL A 277 7.76 -12.97 -11.57
CA VAL A 277 7.64 -13.84 -12.75
C VAL A 277 9.02 -14.36 -13.14
N GLU A 278 9.11 -15.65 -13.46
CA GLU A 278 10.31 -16.28 -14.01
C GLU A 278 10.60 -15.73 -15.41
N ASP A 279 11.88 -15.53 -15.72
CA ASP A 279 12.27 -15.20 -17.08
C ASP A 279 12.05 -16.40 -18.02
N SER A 280 11.85 -16.12 -19.31
CA SER A 280 11.62 -17.14 -20.34
C SER A 280 12.75 -18.16 -20.50
N LYS A 281 13.91 -17.95 -19.87
CA LYS A 281 15.07 -18.85 -19.91
C LYS A 281 15.26 -19.62 -18.60
N GLY A 282 14.43 -19.39 -17.58
CA GLY A 282 14.56 -19.92 -16.23
C GLY A 282 15.82 -19.48 -15.49
N LEU A 283 16.49 -18.39 -15.94
CA LEU A 283 17.76 -17.94 -15.39
C LEU A 283 17.61 -16.91 -14.26
N GLY A 284 16.42 -16.35 -14.09
CA GLY A 284 16.12 -15.38 -13.05
C GLY A 284 14.62 -15.15 -12.85
N GLN A 285 14.28 -14.51 -11.73
CA GLN A 285 12.94 -14.05 -11.42
C GLN A 285 12.96 -12.53 -11.29
N TYR A 286 11.90 -11.86 -11.75
CA TYR A 286 11.79 -10.40 -11.68
C TYR A 286 10.42 -10.00 -11.15
N ILE A 287 10.36 -8.89 -10.41
CA ILE A 287 9.08 -8.26 -10.09
C ILE A 287 8.53 -7.58 -11.34
N TRP A 288 7.25 -7.80 -11.59
CA TRP A 288 6.45 -7.08 -12.56
C TRP A 288 5.32 -6.33 -11.85
N LEU A 289 5.11 -5.10 -12.27
CA LEU A 289 3.87 -4.37 -12.00
C LEU A 289 2.96 -4.50 -13.20
N VAL A 290 1.72 -4.90 -12.96
CA VAL A 290 0.67 -4.95 -13.97
C VAL A 290 -0.40 -3.95 -13.55
N ASP A 291 -0.56 -2.89 -14.32
CA ASP A 291 -1.56 -1.86 -14.11
C ASP A 291 -2.73 -2.08 -15.06
N LYS A 292 -3.94 -1.90 -14.54
CA LYS A 292 -5.14 -1.72 -15.35
C LYS A 292 -5.66 -0.30 -15.11
N ASP A 293 -5.76 0.49 -16.17
CA ASP A 293 -6.22 1.87 -16.08
C ASP A 293 -7.76 1.95 -16.00
N ARG A 294 -8.30 3.18 -16.02
CA ARG A 294 -9.76 3.42 -15.94
C ARG A 294 -10.53 2.95 -17.17
N GLU A 295 -9.85 2.81 -18.30
CA GLU A 295 -10.42 2.34 -19.57
C GLU A 295 -10.29 0.81 -19.72
N GLY A 296 -9.62 0.15 -18.77
CA GLY A 296 -9.38 -1.29 -18.78
C GLY A 296 -8.14 -1.70 -19.56
N LYS A 297 -7.32 -0.75 -20.03
CA LYS A 297 -6.08 -1.05 -20.72
C LYS A 297 -5.05 -1.55 -19.72
N VAL A 298 -4.37 -2.62 -20.09
CA VAL A 298 -3.33 -3.27 -19.28
C VAL A 298 -1.94 -2.80 -19.73
N SER A 299 -1.08 -2.48 -18.76
CA SER A 299 0.34 -2.20 -18.99
C SER A 299 1.21 -2.94 -17.99
N GLU A 300 2.38 -3.40 -18.45
CA GLU A 300 3.30 -4.20 -17.65
C GLU A 300 4.66 -3.50 -17.55
N GLU A 301 5.18 -3.37 -16.33
CA GLU A 301 6.49 -2.80 -16.04
C GLU A 301 7.35 -3.81 -15.29
N LYS A 302 8.50 -4.16 -15.88
CA LYS A 302 9.51 -4.99 -15.23
C LYS A 302 10.37 -4.12 -14.32
N LEU A 303 10.43 -4.48 -13.04
CA LEU A 303 11.26 -3.81 -12.04
C LEU A 303 12.63 -4.51 -11.90
N TYR A 304 12.90 -5.07 -10.73
CA TYR A 304 14.20 -5.60 -10.33
C TYR A 304 14.17 -7.13 -10.15
N GLY A 305 15.36 -7.75 -10.15
CA GLY A 305 15.54 -9.18 -9.95
C GLY A 305 15.28 -9.60 -8.50
N VAL A 306 14.69 -10.78 -8.31
CA VAL A 306 14.29 -11.31 -7.00
C VAL A 306 14.49 -12.81 -6.91
N ARG A 307 14.23 -13.37 -5.73
CA ARG A 307 14.16 -14.81 -5.49
C ARG A 307 12.97 -15.11 -4.58
N TYR A 308 11.95 -15.73 -5.14
CA TYR A 308 10.73 -16.17 -4.48
C TYR A 308 10.61 -17.70 -4.54
N VAL A 309 9.80 -18.25 -3.64
CA VAL A 309 9.33 -19.64 -3.76
C VAL A 309 8.43 -19.76 -4.99
N PRO A 310 8.40 -20.91 -5.69
CA PRO A 310 7.62 -21.06 -6.91
C PRO A 310 6.11 -21.10 -6.64
N LEU A 311 5.31 -20.47 -7.51
CA LEU A 311 3.86 -20.59 -7.56
C LEU A 311 3.53 -21.88 -8.33
N THR A 312 3.18 -22.93 -7.60
CA THR A 312 3.10 -24.30 -8.13
C THR A 312 1.86 -25.05 -7.66
N ASP A 313 1.71 -26.30 -8.10
CA ASP A 313 0.65 -27.18 -7.65
C ASP A 313 0.79 -27.46 -6.14
N ALA A 314 -0.35 -27.59 -5.46
CA ALA A 314 -0.34 -28.00 -4.06
C ALA A 314 0.29 -29.40 -3.93
N PRO A 315 1.07 -29.67 -2.87
CA PRO A 315 1.57 -31.01 -2.60
C PRO A 315 0.39 -31.99 -2.52
N ARG A 316 0.46 -33.10 -3.28
CA ARG A 316 -0.56 -34.15 -3.20
C ARG A 316 -0.58 -34.73 -1.79
N THR A 317 -1.75 -34.82 -1.19
CA THR A 317 -1.92 -35.49 0.10
C THR A 317 -2.09 -36.99 -0.13
N ILE A 318 -1.82 -37.81 0.90
CA ILE A 318 -1.99 -39.28 0.81
C ILE A 318 -3.45 -39.65 0.48
N SER A 319 -4.42 -38.80 0.81
CA SER A 319 -5.82 -38.97 0.43
C SER A 319 -6.12 -38.73 -1.06
N ASP A 320 -5.16 -38.21 -1.84
CA ASP A 320 -5.29 -37.92 -3.27
C ASP A 320 -4.62 -39.02 -4.15
N LEU A 321 -4.13 -40.10 -3.54
CA LEU A 321 -3.50 -41.27 -4.18
C LEU A 321 -4.36 -42.52 -3.98
#